data_AF-A0A2N1R4N3-F1
#
_entry.id   AF-A0A2N1R4N3-F1
#
_cell.length_a   1.000
_cell.length_b   1.000
_cell.length_c   1.000
_cell.angle_alpha   90.00
_cell.angle_beta   90.00
_cell.angle_gamma   90.00
#
_symmetry.space_group_name_H-M   'P 1'
#
loop_
_entity.id
_entity.type
_entity.pdbx_description
1 polymer ?
#
loop_
_entity_poly.entity_id
_entity_poly.type
_entity_poly.pdbx_seq_one_letter_code
_entity_poly.pdbx_strand_id
1 'polypeptide(L)'
;MATSIKTFAFGTMSDGSEPRLFMLDNGSMRVGVSEYGAILTSAIIPDGSGGEIDVLLGSSTLAGLAARHPYMGATVGRFANRIDKARFSLGGKEYPLAANNGINSLHGGLKGFDRRIWKAETGSQGGEALVRMTLSSPDGDQGFPGRVDVRATFILRSDCSLSIGYEADASADTPINITNHAYF
;
A
#
# COMPACT_ATOMS: atom_id res chain seq x y z
N MET A 1 17.76 8.62 -18.80
CA MET A 1 17.25 9.99 -18.53
C MET A 1 17.28 10.21 -17.02
N ALA A 2 17.17 11.45 -16.53
CA ALA A 2 17.07 11.69 -15.09
C ALA A 2 15.71 11.19 -14.56
N THR A 3 15.71 10.49 -13.42
CA THR A 3 14.46 10.11 -12.77
C THR A 3 13.73 11.35 -12.24
N SER A 4 12.40 11.33 -12.26
CA SER A 4 11.57 12.42 -11.75
C SER A 4 10.37 11.91 -10.96
N ILE A 5 9.79 12.79 -10.14
CA ILE A 5 8.55 12.52 -9.39
C ILE A 5 7.60 13.69 -9.63
N LYS A 6 6.40 13.39 -10.12
CA LYS A 6 5.30 14.37 -10.22
C LYS A 6 4.26 14.06 -9.16
N THR A 7 3.78 15.09 -8.47
CA THR A 7 2.72 14.97 -7.45
C THR A 7 1.44 15.59 -7.97
N PHE A 8 0.32 14.91 -7.76
CA PHE A 8 -1.01 15.34 -8.19
C PHE A 8 -1.98 15.30 -7.02
N ALA A 9 -2.94 16.23 -7.00
CA ALA A 9 -4.15 16.05 -6.23
C ALA A 9 -4.91 14.84 -6.81
N PHE A 10 -5.37 13.93 -5.96
CA PHE A 10 -6.03 12.70 -6.42
C PHE A 10 -7.55 12.69 -6.22
N GLY A 11 -8.04 13.57 -5.35
CA GLY A 11 -9.46 13.76 -5.06
C GLY A 11 -9.67 14.01 -3.57
N THR A 12 -10.94 14.05 -3.18
CA THR A 12 -11.37 14.27 -1.79
C THR A 12 -12.20 13.08 -1.33
N MET A 13 -11.88 12.55 -0.15
CA MET A 13 -12.62 11.49 0.52
C MET A 13 -13.87 12.04 1.19
N SER A 14 -14.78 11.15 1.60
CA SER A 14 -16.03 11.53 2.28
C SER A 14 -15.82 12.24 3.62
N ASP A 15 -14.66 12.03 4.27
CA ASP A 15 -14.28 12.71 5.51
C ASP A 15 -13.52 14.03 5.28
N GLY A 16 -13.44 14.49 4.01
CA GLY A 16 -12.76 15.72 3.62
C GLY A 16 -11.25 15.59 3.44
N SER A 17 -10.67 14.42 3.68
CA SER A 17 -9.23 14.21 3.45
C SER A 17 -8.90 14.18 1.95
N GLU A 18 -7.73 14.70 1.57
CA GLU A 18 -7.32 14.89 0.18
C GLU A 18 -6.00 14.15 -0.10
N PRO A 19 -6.04 12.82 -0.30
CA PRO A 19 -4.83 12.07 -0.60
C PRO A 19 -4.22 12.51 -1.93
N ARG A 20 -2.89 12.41 -2.03
CA ARG A 20 -2.13 12.71 -3.24
C ARG A 20 -1.80 11.46 -4.03
N LEU A 21 -1.48 11.66 -5.31
CA LEU A 21 -0.94 10.66 -6.22
C LEU A 21 0.47 11.07 -6.66
N PHE A 22 1.39 10.11 -6.68
CA PHE A 22 2.77 10.32 -7.11
C PHE A 22 3.03 9.49 -8.36
N MET A 23 3.55 10.11 -9.41
CA MET A 23 4.08 9.42 -10.59
C MET A 23 5.60 9.48 -10.55
N LEU A 24 6.23 8.33 -10.35
CA LEU A 24 7.66 8.13 -10.53
C LEU A 24 7.93 7.82 -12.01
N ASP A 25 9.00 8.39 -12.56
CA ASP A 25 9.35 8.27 -13.98
C ASP A 25 10.87 8.14 -14.12
N ASN A 26 11.37 7.14 -14.85
CA ASN A 26 12.80 6.99 -15.17
C ASN A 26 13.13 7.29 -16.65
N GLY A 27 12.13 7.73 -17.43
CA GLY A 27 12.19 7.98 -18.88
C GLY A 27 11.79 6.77 -19.75
N SER A 28 11.57 5.60 -19.17
CA SER A 28 11.16 4.37 -19.88
C SER A 28 9.97 3.67 -19.22
N MET A 29 9.93 3.65 -17.89
CA MET A 29 8.83 3.15 -17.08
C MET A 29 8.28 4.28 -16.23
N ARG A 30 6.95 4.28 -16.02
CA ARG A 30 6.27 5.16 -15.06
C ARG A 30 5.45 4.36 -14.08
N VAL A 31 5.52 4.74 -12.82
CA VAL A 31 4.82 4.07 -11.72
C VAL A 31 3.99 5.07 -10.92
N GLY A 32 2.71 4.77 -10.74
CA GLY A 32 1.80 5.55 -9.92
C GLY A 32 1.64 4.97 -8.51
N VAL A 33 1.74 5.80 -7.48
CA VAL A 33 1.53 5.41 -6.08
C VAL A 33 0.63 6.42 -5.37
N SER A 34 -0.45 5.97 -4.74
CA SER A 34 -1.40 6.83 -3.99
C SER A 34 -1.10 6.86 -2.50
N GLU A 35 -1.32 8.01 -1.84
CA GLU A 35 -1.37 8.07 -0.36
C GLU A 35 -2.50 7.19 0.20
N TYR A 36 -3.59 7.00 -0.55
CA TYR A 36 -4.63 6.07 -0.14
C TYR A 36 -4.18 4.63 -0.36
N GLY A 37 -4.09 3.89 0.75
CA GLY A 37 -3.71 2.47 0.80
C GLY A 37 -2.27 2.16 0.41
N ALA A 38 -1.42 3.18 0.20
CA ALA A 38 -0.13 3.03 -0.49
C ALA A 38 -0.30 2.18 -1.76
N ILE A 39 -1.38 2.46 -2.53
CA ILE A 39 -1.79 1.67 -3.69
C ILE A 39 -0.87 1.97 -4.86
N LEU A 40 -0.37 0.91 -5.49
CA LEU A 40 0.24 0.96 -6.80
C LEU A 40 -0.87 1.10 -7.85
N THR A 41 -1.01 2.30 -8.42
CA THR A 41 -2.15 2.63 -9.30
C THR A 41 -1.89 2.33 -10.78
N SER A 42 -0.63 2.33 -11.18
CA SER A 42 -0.22 2.09 -12.57
C SER A 42 1.24 1.66 -12.65
N ALA A 43 1.54 0.84 -13.66
CA ALA A 43 2.90 0.52 -14.10
C ALA A 43 2.93 0.59 -15.62
N ILE A 44 3.32 1.74 -16.16
CA ILE A 44 3.29 2.04 -17.58
C ILE A 44 4.67 1.74 -18.17
N ILE A 45 4.71 0.87 -19.17
CA ILE A 45 5.94 0.43 -19.85
C ILE A 45 5.77 0.50 -21.38
N PRO A 46 6.86 0.48 -22.16
CA PRO A 46 6.78 0.42 -23.61
C PRO A 46 6.16 -0.91 -24.07
N ASP A 47 5.29 -0.87 -25.08
CA ASP A 47 4.58 -2.05 -25.59
C ASP A 47 5.34 -2.82 -26.69
N GLY A 48 6.55 -2.35 -27.06
CA GLY A 48 7.37 -2.92 -28.14
C GLY A 48 6.96 -2.52 -29.56
N SER A 49 5.85 -1.81 -29.73
CA SER A 49 5.34 -1.28 -31.02
C SER A 49 5.51 0.24 -31.16
N GLY A 50 6.20 0.87 -30.20
CA GLY A 50 6.38 2.32 -30.12
C GLY A 50 5.30 3.02 -29.29
N GLY A 51 4.37 2.27 -28.70
CA GLY A 51 3.38 2.76 -27.74
C GLY A 51 3.74 2.39 -26.30
N GLU A 52 2.78 2.58 -25.41
CA GLU A 52 2.88 2.28 -23.98
C GLU A 52 1.63 1.52 -23.52
N ILE A 53 1.82 0.66 -22.53
CA ILE A 53 0.75 -0.12 -21.89
C ILE A 53 0.87 -0.02 -20.38
N ASP A 54 -0.26 0.16 -19.70
CA ASP A 54 -0.34 -0.04 -18.24
C ASP A 54 -0.56 -1.53 -17.97
N VAL A 55 0.39 -2.14 -17.26
CA VAL A 55 0.35 -3.57 -16.94
C VAL A 55 -0.28 -3.88 -15.60
N LEU A 56 -0.95 -2.91 -14.95
CA LEU A 56 -1.69 -3.16 -13.72
C LEU A 56 -3.20 -3.13 -13.94
N LEU A 57 -3.90 -4.07 -13.29
CA LEU A 57 -5.35 -3.96 -13.10
C LEU A 57 -5.64 -3.03 -11.92
N GLY A 58 -6.54 -2.07 -12.11
CA GLY A 58 -6.93 -1.13 -11.06
C GLY A 58 -7.87 -0.04 -11.53
N SER A 59 -8.00 1.01 -10.71
CA SER A 59 -8.73 2.23 -11.05
C SER A 59 -7.77 3.42 -11.10
N SER A 60 -8.01 4.32 -12.05
CA SER A 60 -7.33 5.61 -12.16
C SER A 60 -7.92 6.72 -11.29
N THR A 61 -8.95 6.43 -10.49
CA THR A 61 -9.67 7.43 -9.69
C THR A 61 -9.69 7.07 -8.21
N LEU A 62 -9.62 8.07 -7.33
CA LEU A 62 -9.74 7.86 -5.89
C LEU A 62 -11.05 7.16 -5.50
N ALA A 63 -12.16 7.54 -6.14
CA ALA A 63 -13.46 6.92 -5.89
C ALA A 63 -13.45 5.41 -6.23
N GLY A 64 -12.83 5.02 -7.34
CA GLY A 64 -12.71 3.62 -7.72
C GLY A 64 -11.78 2.82 -6.80
N LEU A 65 -10.71 3.43 -6.29
CA LEU A 65 -9.85 2.80 -5.28
C LEU A 65 -10.53 2.69 -3.91
N ALA A 66 -11.34 3.68 -3.52
CA ALA A 66 -12.06 3.65 -2.24
C ALA A 66 -13.27 2.69 -2.24
N ALA A 67 -13.79 2.37 -3.43
CA ALA A 67 -14.88 1.43 -3.62
C ALA A 67 -14.52 0.00 -3.16
N ARG A 68 -15.48 -0.91 -3.23
CA ARG A 68 -15.22 -2.32 -2.94
C ARG A 68 -14.51 -2.97 -4.15
N HIS A 69 -13.26 -3.35 -3.97
CA HIS A 69 -12.44 -4.05 -4.97
C HIS A 69 -11.57 -5.13 -4.28
N PRO A 70 -10.98 -6.09 -5.01
CA PRO A 70 -10.20 -7.19 -4.42
C PRO A 70 -8.76 -6.77 -4.13
N TYR A 71 -8.55 -5.65 -3.44
CA TYR A 71 -7.23 -5.14 -3.00
C TYR A 71 -6.24 -4.78 -4.12
N MET A 72 -6.67 -4.72 -5.38
CA MET A 72 -5.86 -4.34 -6.54
C MET A 72 -4.82 -3.25 -6.25
N GLY A 73 -3.54 -3.62 -6.30
CA GLY A 73 -2.39 -2.72 -6.11
C GLY A 73 -2.12 -2.26 -4.68
N ALA A 74 -2.98 -2.58 -3.71
CA ALA A 74 -2.91 -2.04 -2.37
C ALA A 74 -1.77 -2.63 -1.53
N THR A 75 -1.26 -1.84 -0.59
CA THR A 75 -0.42 -2.35 0.49
C THR A 75 -1.31 -2.94 1.58
N VAL A 76 -1.19 -4.24 1.80
CA VAL A 76 -2.04 -5.01 2.70
C VAL A 76 -1.33 -5.28 4.02
N GLY A 77 -2.03 -5.07 5.13
CA GLY A 77 -1.56 -5.32 6.50
C GLY A 77 -2.62 -4.91 7.54
N ARG A 78 -2.42 -5.12 8.84
CA ARG A 78 -1.18 -5.57 9.52
C ARG A 78 -0.78 -7.02 9.24
N PHE A 79 -1.74 -7.86 8.86
CA PHE A 79 -1.49 -9.25 8.48
C PHE A 79 -2.15 -9.59 7.14
N ALA A 80 -1.33 -9.88 6.13
CA ALA A 80 -1.79 -10.33 4.82
C ALA A 80 -2.30 -11.78 4.87
N ASN A 81 -3.27 -12.08 4.02
CA ASN A 81 -4.00 -13.35 3.95
C ASN A 81 -4.87 -13.58 5.19
N ARG A 82 -5.17 -14.85 5.50
CA ARG A 82 -6.20 -15.26 6.45
C ARG A 82 -5.65 -15.63 7.81
N ILE A 83 -6.41 -15.30 8.84
CA ILE A 83 -6.29 -15.83 10.20
C ILE A 83 -7.56 -16.63 10.50
N ASP A 84 -7.38 -17.92 10.81
CA ASP A 84 -8.48 -18.85 11.06
C ASP A 84 -9.40 -18.36 12.18
N LYS A 85 -10.71 -18.49 11.97
CA LYS A 85 -11.75 -18.12 12.94
C LYS A 85 -11.63 -16.70 13.53
N ALA A 86 -10.97 -15.81 12.79
CA ALA A 86 -10.74 -14.42 13.14
C ALA A 86 -10.16 -14.25 14.56
N ARG A 87 -9.19 -15.06 14.95
CA ARG A 87 -8.49 -14.91 16.23
C ARG A 87 -7.12 -15.57 16.23
N PHE A 88 -6.26 -15.14 17.13
CA PHE A 88 -4.98 -15.80 17.40
C PHE A 88 -4.62 -15.70 18.88
N SER A 89 -3.65 -16.49 19.32
CA SER A 89 -3.09 -16.43 20.68
C SER A 89 -1.66 -15.93 20.66
N LEU A 90 -1.31 -15.04 21.57
CA LEU A 90 0.04 -14.49 21.74
C LEU A 90 0.30 -14.25 23.23
N GLY A 91 1.42 -14.76 23.75
CA GLY A 91 1.74 -14.65 25.18
C GLY A 91 0.68 -15.25 26.11
N GLY A 92 -0.03 -16.30 25.67
CA GLY A 92 -1.13 -16.91 26.45
C GLY A 92 -2.43 -16.12 26.48
N LYS A 93 -2.52 -14.98 25.81
CA LYS A 93 -3.74 -14.18 25.65
C LYS A 93 -4.35 -14.40 24.26
N GLU A 94 -5.67 -14.55 24.20
CA GLU A 94 -6.41 -14.61 22.94
C GLU A 94 -6.78 -13.20 22.45
N TYR A 95 -6.62 -12.97 21.15
CA TYR A 95 -6.91 -11.73 20.47
C TYR A 95 -7.99 -11.98 19.41
N PRO A 96 -9.24 -11.50 19.63
CA PRO A 96 -10.27 -11.56 18.61
C PRO A 96 -10.04 -10.48 17.54
N LEU A 97 -10.31 -10.83 16.29
CA LEU A 97 -10.24 -9.98 15.11
C LEU A 97 -11.60 -9.89 14.44
N ALA A 98 -11.76 -8.97 13.50
CA ALA A 98 -12.95 -8.92 12.67
C ALA A 98 -13.01 -10.10 11.70
N ALA A 99 -14.12 -10.84 11.72
CA ALA A 99 -14.44 -11.88 10.74
C ALA A 99 -14.99 -11.25 9.45
N ASN A 100 -14.10 -10.70 8.62
CA ASN A 100 -14.43 -10.02 7.37
C ASN A 100 -14.39 -10.95 6.14
N ASN A 101 -14.06 -12.23 6.32
CA ASN A 101 -14.11 -13.24 5.26
C ASN A 101 -14.68 -14.57 5.77
N GLY A 102 -16.01 -14.67 5.81
CA GLY A 102 -16.69 -15.81 6.42
C GLY A 102 -16.36 -15.87 7.91
N ILE A 103 -15.87 -17.01 8.39
CA ILE A 103 -15.41 -17.13 9.79
C ILE A 103 -14.01 -16.53 10.02
N ASN A 104 -13.27 -16.22 8.96
CA ASN A 104 -11.86 -15.83 9.05
C ASN A 104 -11.69 -14.31 9.06
N SER A 105 -10.55 -13.86 9.59
CA SER A 105 -10.05 -12.51 9.32
C SER A 105 -9.15 -12.55 8.10
N LEU A 106 -9.26 -11.55 7.22
CA LEU A 106 -8.56 -11.46 5.95
C LEU A 106 -7.92 -10.08 5.81
N HIS A 107 -6.65 -10.05 5.40
CA HIS A 107 -5.96 -8.84 4.95
C HIS A 107 -6.00 -7.68 5.96
N GLY A 108 -5.85 -8.01 7.24
CA GLY A 108 -5.78 -7.02 8.31
C GLY A 108 -7.13 -6.46 8.79
N GLY A 109 -8.27 -6.94 8.28
CA GLY A 109 -9.60 -6.65 8.83
C GLY A 109 -10.46 -5.71 7.97
N LEU A 110 -11.40 -5.01 8.61
CA LEU A 110 -12.41 -4.18 7.94
C LEU A 110 -11.81 -2.89 7.36
N LYS A 111 -10.85 -2.31 8.09
CA LYS A 111 -10.11 -1.10 7.70
C LYS A 111 -8.60 -1.35 7.84
N GLY A 112 -8.12 -2.35 7.10
CA GLY A 112 -6.70 -2.67 6.98
C GLY A 112 -5.90 -1.54 6.35
N PHE A 113 -4.59 -1.76 6.20
CA PHE A 113 -3.64 -0.79 5.66
C PHE A 113 -4.01 -0.27 4.27
N ASP A 114 -4.73 -1.07 3.49
CA ASP A 114 -5.24 -0.76 2.15
C ASP A 114 -6.33 0.33 2.14
N ARG A 115 -7.00 0.57 3.28
CA ARG A 115 -8.10 1.56 3.41
C ARG A 115 -7.72 2.78 4.25
N ARG A 116 -6.44 3.04 4.40
CA ARG A 116 -5.89 4.14 5.21
C ARG A 116 -5.17 5.13 4.33
N ILE A 117 -5.19 6.40 4.73
CA ILE A 117 -4.31 7.40 4.13
C ILE A 117 -2.97 7.33 4.82
N TRP A 118 -1.92 7.17 4.02
CA TRP A 118 -0.53 7.15 4.42
C TRP A 118 0.07 8.54 4.23
N LYS A 119 1.00 8.93 5.10
CA LYS A 119 1.79 10.14 4.91
C LYS A 119 2.94 9.84 3.95
N ALA A 120 2.98 10.56 2.82
CA ALA A 120 4.06 10.42 1.85
C ALA A 120 5.20 11.43 2.01
N GLU A 121 6.41 10.96 1.77
CA GLU A 121 7.63 11.74 1.60
C GLU A 121 8.33 11.31 0.31
N THR A 122 8.54 12.26 -0.61
CA THR A 122 9.23 12.00 -1.87
C THR A 122 10.73 12.29 -1.72
N GLY A 123 11.56 11.64 -2.53
CA GLY A 123 12.99 11.88 -2.50
C GLY A 123 13.74 11.13 -3.58
N SER A 124 15.04 10.97 -3.37
CA SER A 124 15.89 10.15 -4.22
C SER A 124 16.81 9.28 -3.38
N GLN A 125 17.08 8.06 -3.86
CA GLN A 125 18.09 7.18 -3.30
C GLN A 125 19.04 6.74 -4.42
N GLY A 126 20.33 7.04 -4.28
CA GLY A 126 21.31 6.71 -5.33
C GLY A 126 21.04 7.39 -6.68
N GLY A 127 20.30 8.50 -6.70
CA GLY A 127 19.87 9.16 -7.94
C GLY A 127 18.59 8.58 -8.57
N GLU A 128 17.94 7.61 -7.92
CA GLU A 128 16.68 7.01 -8.38
C GLU A 128 15.47 7.64 -7.68
N ALA A 129 14.30 7.62 -8.32
CA ALA A 129 13.07 8.20 -7.76
C ALA A 129 12.54 7.34 -6.62
N LEU A 130 12.21 7.97 -5.49
CA LEU A 130 11.73 7.31 -4.28
C LEU A 130 10.47 8.00 -3.73
N VAL A 131 9.49 7.20 -3.33
CA VAL A 131 8.36 7.64 -2.49
C VAL A 131 8.27 6.73 -1.27
N ARG A 132 8.37 7.32 -0.07
CA ARG A 132 8.17 6.64 1.20
C ARG A 132 6.79 6.96 1.74
N MET A 133 6.01 5.91 2.00
CA MET A 133 4.71 5.97 2.66
C MET A 133 4.87 5.56 4.11
N THR A 134 4.27 6.31 5.03
CA THR A 134 4.26 5.98 6.47
C THR A 134 2.84 5.95 7.04
N LEU A 135 2.57 4.99 7.91
CA LEU A 135 1.29 4.84 8.61
C LEU A 135 1.54 4.41 10.06
N SER A 136 0.84 5.05 11.00
CA SER A 136 0.79 4.60 12.39
C SER A 136 -0.51 3.84 12.63
N SER A 137 -0.38 2.58 13.03
CA SER A 137 -1.47 1.69 13.41
C SER A 137 -1.46 1.56 14.94
N PRO A 138 -2.42 2.16 15.67
CA PRO A 138 -2.39 2.19 17.12
C PRO A 138 -2.53 0.79 17.74
N ASP A 139 -2.26 0.70 19.05
CA ASP A 139 -2.59 -0.49 19.82
C ASP A 139 -4.10 -0.79 19.72
N GLY A 140 -4.45 -2.05 19.50
CA GLY A 140 -5.83 -2.50 19.28
C GLY A 140 -6.39 -2.23 17.89
N ASP A 141 -5.63 -1.64 16.95
CA ASP A 141 -6.11 -1.40 15.59
C ASP A 141 -6.51 -2.72 14.91
N GLN A 142 -7.77 -2.81 14.48
CA GLN A 142 -8.40 -4.03 13.94
C GLN A 142 -8.30 -5.26 14.87
N GLY A 143 -8.03 -5.06 16.17
CA GLY A 143 -7.88 -6.11 17.18
C GLY A 143 -6.43 -6.58 17.43
N PHE A 144 -5.45 -6.04 16.70
CA PHE A 144 -4.05 -6.40 16.87
C PHE A 144 -3.39 -5.63 18.04
N PRO A 145 -2.61 -6.28 18.91
CA PRO A 145 -1.91 -5.61 20.00
C PRO A 145 -0.70 -4.81 19.52
N GLY A 146 -0.29 -3.83 20.31
CA GLY A 146 0.87 -2.98 20.07
C GLY A 146 0.61 -1.93 19.00
N ARG A 147 1.13 -0.71 19.21
CA ARG A 147 1.24 0.27 18.13
C ARG A 147 2.29 -0.24 17.15
N VAL A 148 2.01 -0.13 15.85
CA VAL A 148 2.95 -0.40 14.76
C VAL A 148 3.09 0.85 13.91
N ASP A 149 4.30 1.37 13.83
CA ASP A 149 4.69 2.41 12.89
C ASP A 149 5.29 1.71 11.66
N VAL A 150 4.58 1.72 10.54
CA VAL A 150 4.94 0.99 9.31
C VAL A 150 5.39 1.97 8.22
N ARG A 151 6.39 1.56 7.45
CA ARG A 151 6.90 2.28 6.27
C ARG A 151 6.88 1.35 5.06
N ALA A 152 6.36 1.85 3.94
CA ALA A 152 6.46 1.22 2.63
C ALA A 152 7.24 2.16 1.69
N THR A 153 8.39 1.72 1.20
CA THR A 153 9.26 2.54 0.34
C THR A 153 9.25 2.00 -1.08
N PHE A 154 8.79 2.82 -2.02
CA PHE A 154 8.72 2.53 -3.45
C PHE A 154 9.89 3.22 -4.15
N ILE A 155 10.68 2.47 -4.90
CA ILE A 155 11.85 2.99 -5.64
C ILE A 155 11.74 2.52 -7.08
N LEU A 156 11.62 3.48 -8.00
CA LEU A 156 11.69 3.20 -9.43
C LEU A 156 13.12 3.36 -9.91
N ARG A 157 13.69 2.25 -10.36
CA ARG A 157 15.09 2.16 -10.74
C ARG A 157 15.33 2.50 -12.19
N SER A 158 16.57 2.85 -12.49
CA SER A 158 17.07 3.11 -13.84
C SER A 158 16.98 1.90 -14.77
N ASP A 159 17.00 0.67 -14.24
CA ASP A 159 16.85 -0.59 -14.99
C ASP A 159 15.38 -1.01 -15.23
N CYS A 160 14.43 -0.13 -14.95
CA CYS A 160 12.98 -0.40 -15.01
C CYS A 160 12.51 -1.48 -14.03
N SER A 161 13.25 -1.73 -12.93
CA SER A 161 12.70 -2.45 -11.78
C SER A 161 11.97 -1.50 -10.81
N LEU A 162 10.91 -2.00 -10.20
CA LEU A 162 10.25 -1.37 -9.05
C LEU A 162 10.59 -2.17 -7.80
N SER A 163 11.22 -1.53 -6.82
CA SER A 163 11.33 -2.10 -5.47
C SER A 163 10.28 -1.57 -4.54
N ILE A 164 9.76 -2.46 -3.70
CA ILE A 164 8.92 -2.12 -2.57
C ILE A 164 9.55 -2.72 -1.31
N GLY A 165 10.02 -1.86 -0.40
CA GLY A 165 10.58 -2.27 0.90
C GLY A 165 9.60 -1.97 2.03
N TYR A 166 9.51 -2.89 3.00
CA TYR A 166 8.65 -2.73 4.18
C TYR A 166 9.48 -2.74 5.46
N GLU A 167 9.21 -1.78 6.33
CA GLU A 167 9.77 -1.69 7.68
C GLU A 167 8.63 -1.49 8.66
N ALA A 168 8.70 -2.13 9.83
CA ALA A 168 7.67 -1.99 10.85
C ALA A 168 8.29 -2.01 12.25
N ASP A 169 8.00 -0.96 13.02
CA ASP A 169 8.43 -0.81 14.41
C ASP A 169 7.23 -1.03 15.33
N ALA A 170 7.26 -2.08 16.15
CA ALA A 170 6.17 -2.43 17.05
C ALA A 170 6.50 -2.06 18.50
N SER A 171 5.52 -1.50 19.23
CA SER A 171 5.67 -1.16 20.65
C SER A 171 5.48 -2.35 21.60
N ALA A 172 5.01 -3.49 21.07
CA ALA A 172 4.79 -4.75 21.79
C ALA A 172 4.76 -5.91 20.77
N ASP A 173 4.88 -7.14 21.25
CA ASP A 173 4.77 -8.34 20.41
C ASP A 173 3.44 -8.33 19.64
N THR A 174 3.53 -8.51 18.32
CA THR A 174 2.37 -8.49 17.42
C THR A 174 2.70 -9.21 16.11
N PRO A 175 1.76 -9.95 15.50
CA PRO A 175 1.99 -10.54 14.20
C PRO A 175 2.04 -9.44 13.12
N ILE A 176 3.06 -9.49 12.26
CA ILE A 176 3.20 -8.60 11.11
C ILE A 176 3.46 -9.44 9.86
N ASN A 177 2.65 -9.21 8.82
CA ASN A 177 2.83 -9.78 7.50
C ASN A 177 2.28 -8.77 6.48
N ILE A 178 3.16 -8.16 5.68
CA ILE A 178 2.82 -7.05 4.78
C ILE A 178 3.20 -7.44 3.36
N THR A 179 2.32 -7.13 2.39
CA THR A 179 2.57 -7.36 0.96
C THR A 179 1.92 -6.26 0.13
N ASN A 180 2.34 -6.13 -1.13
CA ASN A 180 1.56 -5.44 -2.15
C ASN A 180 0.65 -6.46 -2.86
N HIS A 181 -0.55 -6.04 -3.26
CA HIS A 181 -1.54 -6.89 -3.91
C HIS A 181 -1.80 -6.47 -5.38
N ALA A 182 -0.74 -6.08 -6.10
CA ALA A 182 -0.77 -5.81 -7.53
C ALA A 182 -1.28 -7.03 -8.32
N TYR A 183 -2.09 -6.74 -9.34
CA TYR A 183 -2.54 -7.70 -10.33
C TYR A 183 -1.98 -7.23 -11.68
N PHE A 184 -1.28 -8.14 -12.36
CA PHE A 184 -0.69 -7.94 -13.67
C PHE A 184 -1.47 -8.72 -14.73
#